data_AF-A0A7Y5BHZ1-F1
#
_entry.id   AF-A0A7Y5BHZ1-F1
#
_cell.length_a   1.000
_cell.length_b   1.000
_cell.length_c   1.000
_cell.angle_alpha   90.00
_cell.angle_beta   90.00
_cell.angle_gamma   90.00
#
_symmetry.space_group_name_H-M   'P 1'
#
loop_
_entity.id
_entity.type
_entity.pdbx_description
1 polymer ?
#
loop_
_entity_poly.entity_id
_entity_poly.type
_entity_poly.pdbx_seq_one_letter_code
_entity_poly.pdbx_strand_id
1 'polypeptide(L)'
;MKKQLLSYKETSLKGIVGELFQKINLYRSSVVESADALAVSLFKFPEKIHQITSTNNEFIEAIQGQSDILRELASASEELDAVVQSIKGKLSEGNDINSLNLDYSITTVNSIKESESTMIDIVTEADIIKSDNEKFISEIDILKNLIKDVSKNIASVKEIADQTNLLALNASIEAARAGEQGRGFSVVAEGVSKLAEQSQSIVKKINSSVQQMKKGYEDLSENSNKHIQKVNTIISYINSIQDFFSDNEMRAMMTENSMRNTKDLYIQIEEQLAQIKEASQHLSNLSVSASDKEEHLVEIGKESALRLAEIEDSVSSVVKTITNQNPVWLLEFIMARRVDHINWVKNVDKAIAEKNSDKLPEKNPRKCKMGLWFYNSYVDDLKQKEIHDKLEEPHRNLHESCIKIAEAIQSANSDEIKIERGNLENHYKEIAVIFDEYLSYLEKKILSN
;
A
#
# COMPACT_ATOMS: atom_id res chain seq x y z
N MET A 1 87.64 72.33 8.22
CA MET A 1 87.17 71.14 7.47
C MET A 1 87.02 69.87 8.32
N LYS A 2 87.99 69.45 9.15
CA LYS A 2 87.87 68.18 9.92
C LYS A 2 86.71 68.11 10.93
N LYS A 3 86.32 69.23 11.58
CA LYS A 3 85.17 69.28 12.52
C LYS A 3 83.78 69.26 11.83
N GLN A 4 83.66 69.77 10.60
CA GLN A 4 82.39 69.76 9.84
C GLN A 4 82.12 68.38 9.19
N LEU A 5 83.16 67.63 8.82
CA LEU A 5 83.04 66.27 8.29
C LEU A 5 82.66 65.22 9.34
N LEU A 6 83.04 65.39 10.61
CA LEU A 6 82.57 64.52 11.70
C LEU A 6 81.10 64.77 12.04
N SER A 7 80.67 66.02 12.11
CA SER A 7 79.27 66.39 12.33
C SER A 7 78.34 65.86 11.23
N TYR A 8 78.75 65.93 9.95
CA TYR A 8 77.92 65.43 8.84
C TYR A 8 77.81 63.88 8.83
N LYS A 9 78.88 63.16 9.21
CA LYS A 9 78.86 61.70 9.36
C LYS A 9 78.02 61.23 10.56
N GLU A 10 78.09 61.92 11.71
CA GLU A 10 77.27 61.58 12.88
C GLU A 10 75.77 61.82 12.64
N THR A 11 75.42 62.87 11.89
CA THR A 11 74.01 63.18 11.57
C THR A 11 73.44 62.18 10.54
N SER A 12 74.26 61.69 9.60
CA SER A 12 73.90 60.65 8.62
C SER A 12 73.77 59.25 9.25
N LEU A 13 74.66 58.88 10.17
CA LEU A 13 74.58 57.60 10.87
C LEU A 13 73.33 57.52 11.77
N LYS A 14 73.00 58.62 12.48
CA LYS A 14 71.76 58.71 13.27
C LYS A 14 70.50 58.57 12.39
N GLY A 15 70.51 59.12 11.18
CA GLY A 15 69.41 58.99 10.22
C GLY A 15 69.21 57.55 9.73
N ILE A 16 70.29 56.90 9.28
CA ILE A 16 70.26 55.51 8.78
C ILE A 16 69.90 54.52 9.89
N VAL A 17 70.45 54.71 11.10
CA VAL A 17 70.11 53.90 12.27
C VAL A 17 68.65 54.11 12.67
N GLY A 18 68.14 55.34 12.63
CA GLY A 18 66.73 55.64 12.89
C GLY A 18 65.77 54.98 11.89
N GLU A 19 66.07 55.05 10.59
CA GLU A 19 65.29 54.35 9.55
C GLU A 19 65.35 52.83 9.69
N LEU A 20 66.51 52.28 10.06
CA LEU A 20 66.66 50.84 10.33
C LEU A 20 65.84 50.41 11.55
N PHE A 21 65.87 51.17 12.65
CA PHE A 21 65.02 50.92 13.82
C PHE A 21 63.54 51.00 13.48
N GLN A 22 63.13 51.98 12.66
CA GLN A 22 61.76 52.09 12.21
C GLN A 22 61.33 50.88 11.37
N LYS A 23 62.16 50.42 10.43
CA LYS A 23 61.89 49.20 9.64
C LYS A 23 61.87 47.95 10.52
N ILE A 24 62.80 47.79 11.46
CA ILE A 24 62.82 46.67 12.41
C ILE A 24 61.55 46.67 13.26
N ASN A 25 61.09 47.83 13.72
CA ASN A 25 59.85 47.93 14.49
C ASN A 25 58.61 47.59 13.65
N LEU A 26 58.57 48.02 12.37
CA LEU A 26 57.50 47.63 11.45
C LEU A 26 57.49 46.11 11.20
N TYR A 27 58.65 45.50 10.97
CA TYR A 27 58.77 44.04 10.83
C TYR A 27 58.39 43.31 12.11
N ARG A 28 58.87 43.76 13.27
CA ARG A 28 58.52 43.21 14.59
C ARG A 28 57.01 43.25 14.80
N SER A 29 56.37 44.39 14.56
CA SER A 29 54.92 44.54 14.68
C SER A 29 54.17 43.58 13.77
N SER A 30 54.60 43.44 12.51
CA SER A 30 53.97 42.52 11.55
C SER A 30 54.15 41.05 11.93
N VAL A 31 55.32 40.67 12.46
CA VAL A 31 55.59 39.32 12.96
C VAL A 31 54.75 39.00 14.20
N VAL A 32 54.64 39.94 15.14
CA VAL A 32 53.81 39.78 16.34
C VAL A 32 52.35 39.64 15.99
N GLU A 33 51.83 40.46 15.06
CA GLU A 33 50.45 40.37 14.59
C GLU A 33 50.17 39.02 13.90
N SER A 34 51.10 38.55 13.06
CA SER A 34 50.99 37.25 12.39
C SER A 34 51.05 36.09 13.39
N ALA A 35 51.94 36.17 14.39
CA ALA A 35 52.07 35.16 15.45
C ALA A 35 50.85 35.14 16.38
N ASP A 36 50.27 36.30 16.69
CA ASP A 36 49.02 36.41 17.46
C ASP A 36 47.86 35.76 16.70
N ALA A 37 47.71 36.06 15.41
CA ALA A 37 46.69 35.45 14.56
C ALA A 37 46.84 33.92 14.49
N LEU A 38 48.08 33.42 14.35
CA LEU A 38 48.38 32.00 14.34
C LEU A 38 48.05 31.33 15.67
N ALA A 39 48.44 31.94 16.80
CA ALA A 39 48.16 31.40 18.13
C ALA A 39 46.66 31.31 18.41
N VAL A 40 45.91 32.37 18.10
CA VAL A 40 44.44 32.36 18.22
C VAL A 40 43.81 31.27 17.35
N SER A 41 44.34 31.04 16.14
CA SER A 41 43.87 29.94 15.30
C SER A 41 44.18 28.59 15.93
N LEU A 42 45.40 28.36 16.44
CA LEU A 42 45.82 27.13 17.12
C LEU A 42 44.95 26.81 18.34
N PHE A 43 44.63 27.80 19.18
CA PHE A 43 43.78 27.59 20.35
C PHE A 43 42.33 27.22 20.00
N LYS A 44 41.88 27.50 18.77
CA LYS A 44 40.55 27.10 18.30
C LYS A 44 40.52 25.74 17.59
N PHE A 45 41.68 25.15 17.27
CA PHE A 45 41.73 23.84 16.61
C PHE A 45 41.17 22.69 17.45
N PRO A 46 41.44 22.58 18.76
CA PRO A 46 40.89 21.49 19.57
C PRO A 46 39.37 21.40 19.51
N GLU A 47 38.67 22.54 19.61
CA GLU A 47 37.21 22.61 19.48
C GLU A 47 36.73 22.10 18.11
N LYS A 48 37.43 22.49 17.03
CA LYS A 48 37.12 22.01 15.68
C LYS A 48 37.37 20.51 15.52
N ILE A 49 38.45 19.99 16.08
CA ILE A 49 38.76 18.56 16.03
C ILE A 49 37.70 17.77 16.79
N HIS A 50 37.30 18.21 17.99
CA HIS A 50 36.19 17.58 18.72
C HIS A 50 34.88 17.58 17.91
N GLN A 51 34.54 18.67 17.23
CA GLN A 51 33.35 18.71 16.35
C GLN A 51 33.44 17.70 15.21
N ILE A 52 34.60 17.59 14.56
CA ILE A 52 34.80 16.62 13.47
C ILE A 52 34.76 15.19 14.00
N THR A 53 35.37 14.91 15.16
CA THR A 53 35.31 13.60 15.82
C THR A 53 33.88 13.21 16.17
N SER A 54 33.07 14.14 16.71
CA SER A 54 31.65 13.90 16.96
C SER A 54 30.90 13.55 15.68
N THR A 55 31.12 14.34 14.62
CA THR A 55 30.49 14.10 13.30
C THR A 55 30.93 12.75 12.71
N ASN A 56 32.18 12.35 12.90
CA ASN A 56 32.70 11.06 12.44
C ASN A 56 32.10 9.88 13.20
N ASN A 57 31.85 10.04 14.52
CA ASN A 57 31.17 9.02 15.30
C ASN A 57 29.71 8.87 14.86
N GLU A 58 28.99 9.98 14.66
CA GLU A 58 27.63 9.97 14.10
C GLU A 58 27.59 9.32 12.71
N PHE A 59 28.61 9.56 11.88
CA PHE A 59 28.75 8.92 10.58
C PHE A 59 28.93 7.39 10.69
N ILE A 60 29.75 6.90 11.61
CA ILE A 60 29.93 5.46 11.86
C ILE A 60 28.63 4.82 12.36
N GLU A 61 27.92 5.47 13.28
CA GLU A 61 26.62 5.00 13.77
C GLU A 61 25.58 4.94 12.65
N ALA A 62 25.54 5.95 11.77
CA ALA A 62 24.66 5.96 10.61
C ALA A 62 24.95 4.81 9.63
N ILE A 63 26.22 4.46 9.41
CA ILE A 63 26.61 3.31 8.58
C ILE A 63 26.17 2.00 9.21
N GLN A 64 26.32 1.84 10.53
CA GLN A 64 25.84 0.64 11.23
C GLN A 64 24.32 0.50 11.13
N GLY A 65 23.56 1.59 11.29
CA GLY A 65 22.12 1.59 11.09
C GLY A 65 21.71 1.25 9.65
N GLN A 66 22.53 1.60 8.66
CA GLN A 66 22.31 1.20 7.27
C GLN A 66 22.44 -0.32 7.07
N SER A 67 23.34 -0.99 7.81
CA SER A 67 23.52 -2.45 7.77
C SER A 67 22.25 -3.21 8.12
N ASP A 68 21.57 -2.78 9.18
CA ASP A 68 20.30 -3.39 9.63
C ASP A 68 19.22 -3.26 8.54
N ILE A 69 19.12 -2.09 7.90
CA ILE A 69 18.20 -1.84 6.79
C ILE A 69 18.50 -2.76 5.60
N LEU A 70 19.77 -3.02 5.28
CA LEU A 70 20.15 -3.93 4.19
C LEU A 70 19.72 -5.37 4.46
N ARG A 71 19.85 -5.83 5.70
CA ARG A 71 19.40 -7.18 6.08
C ARG A 71 17.89 -7.31 5.98
N GLU A 72 17.14 -6.29 6.39
CA GLU A 72 15.69 -6.24 6.21
C GLU A 72 15.30 -6.25 4.73
N LEU A 73 16.04 -5.51 3.89
CA LEU A 73 15.78 -5.45 2.45
C LEU A 73 16.01 -6.80 1.76
N ALA A 74 17.07 -7.52 2.14
CA ALA A 74 17.35 -8.86 1.65
C ALA A 74 16.22 -9.85 2.03
N SER A 75 15.78 -9.84 3.29
CA SER A 75 14.67 -10.67 3.75
C SER A 75 13.37 -10.35 2.99
N ALA A 76 13.07 -9.06 2.81
CA ALA A 76 11.90 -8.63 2.05
C ALA A 76 11.96 -9.07 0.58
N SER A 77 13.15 -9.09 -0.04
CA SER A 77 13.33 -9.59 -1.40
C SER A 77 13.05 -11.09 -1.51
N GLU A 78 13.52 -11.89 -0.56
CA GLU A 78 13.25 -13.34 -0.52
C GLU A 78 11.75 -13.64 -0.30
N GLU A 79 11.11 -12.88 0.60
CA GLU A 79 9.66 -12.98 0.83
C GLU A 79 8.85 -12.61 -0.41
N LEU A 80 9.23 -11.54 -1.12
CA LEU A 80 8.58 -11.12 -2.36
C LEU A 80 8.67 -12.21 -3.43
N ASP A 81 9.83 -12.85 -3.58
CA ASP A 81 10.01 -13.94 -4.54
C ASP A 81 9.12 -15.15 -4.20
N ALA A 82 9.02 -15.51 -2.92
CA ALA A 82 8.13 -16.58 -2.46
C ALA A 82 6.65 -16.25 -2.72
N VAL A 83 6.24 -15.00 -2.48
CA VAL A 83 4.88 -14.53 -2.77
C VAL A 83 4.60 -14.58 -4.27
N VAL A 84 5.52 -14.14 -5.13
CA VAL A 84 5.38 -14.20 -6.59
C VAL A 84 5.17 -15.65 -7.06
N GLN A 85 5.95 -16.61 -6.55
CA GLN A 85 5.78 -18.02 -6.90
C GLN A 85 4.43 -18.58 -6.42
N SER A 86 4.01 -18.21 -5.20
CA SER A 86 2.72 -18.63 -4.65
C SER A 86 1.55 -18.11 -5.51
N ILE A 87 1.58 -16.84 -5.91
CA ILE A 87 0.53 -16.26 -6.75
C ILE A 87 0.53 -16.92 -8.13
N LYS A 88 1.70 -17.19 -8.73
CA LYS A 88 1.79 -17.92 -10.01
C LYS A 88 1.13 -19.30 -9.95
N GLY A 89 1.37 -20.06 -8.88
CA GLY A 89 0.74 -21.36 -8.69
C GLY A 89 -0.79 -21.26 -8.66
N LYS A 90 -1.31 -20.33 -7.86
CA LYS A 90 -2.76 -20.07 -7.78
C LYS A 90 -3.36 -19.57 -9.09
N LEU A 91 -2.60 -18.80 -9.87
CA LEU A 91 -3.02 -18.30 -11.16
C LEU A 91 -3.17 -19.43 -12.18
N SER A 92 -2.21 -20.35 -12.22
CA SER A 92 -2.28 -21.54 -13.07
C SER A 92 -3.50 -22.40 -12.72
N GLU A 93 -3.70 -22.70 -11.44
CA GLU A 93 -4.85 -23.48 -10.97
C GLU A 93 -6.18 -22.78 -11.31
N GLY A 94 -6.26 -21.47 -11.10
CA GLY A 94 -7.42 -20.67 -11.46
C GLY A 94 -7.71 -20.69 -12.96
N ASN A 95 -6.66 -20.62 -13.80
CA ASN A 95 -6.80 -20.65 -15.25
C ASN A 95 -7.29 -22.01 -15.76
N ASP A 96 -6.82 -23.10 -15.18
CA ASP A 96 -7.29 -24.46 -15.49
C ASP A 96 -8.79 -24.61 -15.13
N ILE A 97 -9.19 -24.17 -13.94
CA ILE A 97 -10.61 -24.16 -13.52
C ILE A 97 -11.46 -23.29 -14.45
N ASN A 98 -10.96 -22.10 -14.83
CA ASN A 98 -11.66 -21.18 -15.71
C ASN A 98 -11.85 -21.79 -17.12
N SER A 99 -10.84 -22.50 -17.63
CA SER A 99 -10.94 -23.23 -18.91
C SER A 99 -11.94 -24.39 -18.85
N LEU A 100 -11.96 -25.14 -17.75
CA LEU A 100 -12.92 -26.23 -17.55
C LEU A 100 -14.36 -25.70 -17.48
N ASN A 101 -14.60 -24.58 -16.79
CA ASN A 101 -15.92 -23.95 -16.71
C ASN A 101 -16.40 -23.42 -18.07
N LEU A 102 -15.47 -22.94 -18.91
CA LEU A 102 -15.77 -22.51 -20.26
C LEU A 102 -16.22 -23.71 -21.13
N ASP A 103 -15.49 -24.82 -21.07
CA ASP A 103 -15.84 -26.05 -21.77
C ASP A 103 -17.19 -26.62 -21.31
N TYR A 104 -17.45 -26.59 -19.99
CA TYR A 104 -18.72 -27.01 -19.41
C TYR A 104 -19.88 -26.12 -19.89
N SER A 105 -19.67 -24.80 -19.98
CA SER A 105 -20.67 -23.86 -20.49
C SER A 105 -21.00 -24.13 -21.96
N ILE A 106 -19.97 -24.34 -22.80
CA ILE A 106 -20.14 -24.67 -24.22
C ILE A 106 -20.91 -26.00 -24.38
N THR A 107 -20.52 -27.02 -23.62
CA THR A 107 -21.19 -28.33 -23.63
C THR A 107 -22.64 -28.21 -23.20
N THR A 108 -22.92 -27.42 -22.16
CA THR A 108 -24.28 -27.15 -21.68
C THR A 108 -25.15 -26.51 -22.76
N VAL A 109 -24.65 -25.48 -23.46
CA VAL A 109 -25.38 -24.84 -24.57
C VAL A 109 -25.66 -25.85 -25.69
N ASN A 110 -24.70 -26.70 -26.04
CA ASN A 110 -24.90 -27.71 -27.08
C ASN A 110 -25.95 -28.75 -26.68
N SER A 111 -25.90 -29.26 -25.44
CA SER A 111 -26.91 -30.19 -24.93
C SER A 111 -28.31 -29.57 -24.84
N ILE A 112 -28.41 -28.27 -24.53
CA ILE A 112 -29.68 -27.54 -24.58
C ILE A 112 -30.22 -27.52 -26.01
N LYS A 113 -29.40 -27.18 -27.01
CA LYS A 113 -29.83 -27.16 -28.42
C LYS A 113 -30.32 -28.52 -28.93
N GLU A 114 -29.63 -29.60 -28.57
CA GLU A 114 -30.07 -30.96 -28.90
C GLU A 114 -31.41 -31.31 -28.22
N SER A 115 -31.57 -30.89 -26.97
CA SER A 115 -32.81 -31.10 -26.22
C SER A 115 -33.97 -30.29 -26.79
N GLU A 116 -33.74 -29.05 -27.21
CA GLU A 116 -34.74 -28.20 -27.88
C GLU A 116 -35.21 -28.82 -29.20
N SER A 117 -34.28 -29.35 -30.01
CA SER A 117 -34.64 -30.08 -31.24
C SER A 117 -35.57 -31.26 -30.92
N THR A 118 -35.25 -32.04 -29.88
CA THR A 118 -36.08 -33.16 -29.46
C THR A 118 -37.46 -32.70 -28.98
N MET A 119 -37.54 -31.56 -28.28
CA MET A 119 -38.82 -31.00 -27.83
C MET A 119 -39.72 -30.59 -29.00
N ILE A 120 -39.15 -30.03 -30.06
CA ILE A 120 -39.89 -29.70 -31.29
C ILE A 120 -40.51 -30.96 -31.92
N ASP A 121 -39.75 -32.06 -31.97
CA ASP A 121 -40.25 -33.34 -32.47
C ASP A 121 -41.41 -33.89 -31.62
N ILE A 122 -41.30 -33.79 -30.29
CA ILE A 122 -42.36 -34.24 -29.37
C ILE A 122 -43.63 -33.39 -29.53
N VAL A 123 -43.52 -32.07 -29.68
CA VAL A 123 -44.68 -31.20 -29.94
C VAL A 123 -45.36 -31.60 -31.25
N THR A 124 -44.57 -31.86 -32.29
CA THR A 124 -45.08 -32.29 -33.60
C THR A 124 -45.86 -33.60 -33.49
N GLU A 125 -45.31 -34.61 -32.80
CA GLU A 125 -45.99 -35.89 -32.57
C GLU A 125 -47.25 -35.73 -31.70
N ALA A 126 -47.20 -34.87 -30.67
CA ALA A 126 -48.36 -34.58 -29.83
C ALA A 126 -49.52 -33.97 -30.65
N ASP A 127 -49.21 -33.06 -31.58
CA ASP A 127 -50.21 -32.46 -32.47
C ASP A 127 -50.80 -33.49 -33.45
N ILE A 128 -49.99 -34.42 -33.97
CA ILE A 128 -50.47 -35.53 -34.81
C ILE A 128 -51.45 -36.41 -34.02
N ILE A 129 -51.07 -36.84 -32.81
CA ILE A 129 -51.93 -37.66 -31.94
C ILE A 129 -53.24 -36.95 -31.59
N LYS A 130 -53.18 -35.63 -31.36
CA LYS A 130 -54.37 -34.82 -31.11
C LYS A 130 -55.30 -34.83 -32.32
N SER A 131 -54.77 -34.53 -33.51
CA SER A 131 -55.52 -34.55 -34.77
C SER A 131 -56.17 -35.92 -35.03
N ASP A 132 -55.44 -37.00 -34.81
CA ASP A 132 -55.97 -38.35 -35.05
C ASP A 132 -57.06 -38.74 -34.03
N ASN A 133 -56.94 -38.32 -32.76
CA ASN A 133 -58.03 -38.48 -31.80
C ASN A 133 -59.27 -37.63 -32.16
N GLU A 134 -59.09 -36.41 -32.68
CA GLU A 134 -60.21 -35.58 -33.13
C GLU A 134 -60.97 -36.26 -34.30
N LYS A 135 -60.24 -36.86 -35.25
CA LYS A 135 -60.86 -37.69 -36.30
C LYS A 135 -61.56 -38.90 -35.72
N PHE A 136 -60.95 -39.60 -34.76
CA PHE A 136 -61.54 -40.77 -34.12
C PHE A 136 -62.85 -40.43 -33.37
N ILE A 137 -62.93 -39.27 -32.73
CA ILE A 137 -64.18 -38.77 -32.13
C ILE A 137 -65.25 -38.55 -33.20
N SER A 138 -64.89 -37.99 -34.36
CA SER A 138 -65.82 -37.83 -35.49
C SER A 138 -66.34 -39.19 -35.98
N GLU A 139 -65.48 -40.20 -36.09
CA GLU A 139 -65.87 -41.56 -36.50
C GLU A 139 -66.79 -42.23 -35.47
N ILE A 140 -66.54 -42.03 -34.17
CA ILE A 140 -67.40 -42.49 -33.08
C ILE A 140 -68.80 -41.86 -33.18
N ASP A 141 -68.90 -40.57 -33.53
CA ASP A 141 -70.21 -39.91 -33.67
C ASP A 141 -71.00 -40.43 -34.89
N ILE A 142 -70.30 -40.79 -35.98
CA ILE A 142 -70.91 -41.51 -37.11
C ILE A 142 -71.43 -42.88 -36.65
N LEU A 143 -70.63 -43.65 -35.91
CA LEU A 143 -71.01 -44.96 -35.39
C LEU A 143 -72.23 -44.88 -34.46
N LYS A 144 -72.28 -43.87 -33.60
CA LYS A 144 -73.42 -43.58 -32.71
C LYS A 144 -74.71 -43.36 -33.51
N ASN A 145 -74.64 -42.61 -34.61
CA ASN A 145 -75.80 -42.39 -35.48
C ASN A 145 -76.25 -43.70 -36.17
N LEU A 146 -75.31 -44.51 -36.67
CA LEU A 146 -75.61 -45.82 -37.26
C LEU A 146 -76.28 -46.77 -36.25
N ILE A 147 -75.76 -46.83 -35.03
CA ILE A 147 -76.33 -47.66 -33.94
C ILE A 147 -77.75 -47.20 -33.59
N LYS A 148 -78.01 -45.89 -33.59
CA LYS A 148 -79.34 -45.32 -33.37
C LYS A 148 -80.32 -45.75 -34.47
N ASP A 149 -79.89 -45.72 -35.73
CA ASP A 149 -80.72 -46.16 -36.87
C ASP A 149 -81.00 -47.66 -36.83
N VAL A 150 -79.99 -48.48 -36.52
CA VAL A 150 -80.16 -49.93 -36.30
C VAL A 150 -81.13 -50.21 -35.16
N SER A 151 -81.03 -49.48 -34.05
CA SER A 151 -81.95 -49.60 -32.91
C SER A 151 -83.40 -49.33 -33.31
N LYS A 152 -83.63 -48.30 -34.15
CA LYS A 152 -84.94 -47.96 -34.69
C LYS A 152 -85.48 -49.07 -35.60
N ASN A 153 -84.65 -49.60 -36.49
CA ASN A 153 -85.05 -50.68 -37.39
C ASN A 153 -85.41 -51.97 -36.62
N ILE A 154 -84.64 -52.31 -35.57
CA ILE A 154 -84.94 -53.47 -34.71
C ILE A 154 -86.26 -53.29 -33.98
N ALA A 155 -86.58 -52.09 -33.51
CA ALA A 155 -87.87 -51.79 -32.88
C ALA A 155 -89.03 -52.04 -33.87
N SER A 156 -88.90 -51.59 -35.12
CA SER A 156 -89.88 -51.87 -36.17
C SER A 156 -90.01 -53.37 -36.48
N VAL A 157 -88.90 -54.11 -36.55
CA VAL A 157 -88.93 -55.57 -36.78
C VAL A 157 -89.59 -56.30 -35.60
N LYS A 158 -89.35 -55.84 -34.37
CA LYS A 158 -90.03 -56.36 -33.18
C LYS A 158 -91.54 -56.17 -33.31
N GLU A 159 -91.98 -54.96 -33.67
CA GLU A 159 -93.40 -54.65 -33.84
C GLU A 159 -94.04 -55.54 -34.92
N ILE A 160 -93.37 -55.74 -36.06
CA ILE A 160 -93.83 -56.65 -37.11
C ILE A 160 -93.92 -58.09 -36.60
N ALA A 161 -92.93 -58.57 -35.85
CA ALA A 161 -92.94 -59.92 -35.28
C ALA A 161 -94.07 -60.10 -34.25
N ASP A 162 -94.29 -59.10 -33.39
CA ASP A 162 -95.40 -59.06 -32.42
C ASP A 162 -96.77 -59.09 -33.14
N GLN A 163 -96.94 -58.28 -34.19
CA GLN A 163 -98.15 -58.27 -35.03
C GLN A 163 -98.35 -59.59 -35.78
N THR A 164 -97.29 -60.15 -36.34
CA THR A 164 -97.34 -61.43 -37.07
C THR A 164 -97.70 -62.58 -36.14
N ASN A 165 -97.18 -62.59 -34.91
CA ASN A 165 -97.54 -63.61 -33.93
C ASN A 165 -99.01 -63.50 -33.52
N LEU A 166 -99.52 -62.29 -33.33
CA LEU A 166 -100.93 -62.04 -33.04
C LEU A 166 -101.84 -62.47 -34.21
N LEU A 167 -101.45 -62.16 -35.44
CA LEU A 167 -102.17 -62.59 -36.65
C LEU A 167 -102.18 -64.13 -36.78
N ALA A 168 -101.05 -64.78 -36.55
CA ALA A 168 -100.91 -66.23 -36.59
C ALA A 168 -101.74 -66.91 -35.50
N LEU A 169 -101.73 -66.37 -34.28
CA LEU A 169 -102.57 -66.85 -33.17
C LEU A 169 -104.06 -66.75 -33.52
N ASN A 170 -104.50 -65.59 -34.04
CA ASN A 170 -105.88 -65.40 -34.49
C ASN A 170 -106.26 -66.39 -35.60
N ALA A 171 -105.36 -66.64 -36.56
CA ALA A 171 -105.57 -67.61 -37.62
C ALA A 171 -105.62 -69.06 -37.12
N SER A 172 -104.78 -69.45 -36.14
CA SER A 172 -104.83 -70.76 -35.50
C SER A 172 -106.15 -70.97 -34.75
N ILE A 173 -106.66 -69.95 -34.06
CA ILE A 173 -107.96 -69.99 -33.37
C ILE A 173 -109.08 -70.24 -34.39
N GLU A 174 -109.10 -69.50 -35.49
CA GLU A 174 -110.16 -69.63 -36.51
C GLU A 174 -110.05 -70.95 -37.29
N ALA A 175 -108.83 -71.44 -37.54
CA ALA A 175 -108.59 -72.75 -38.13
C ALA A 175 -109.06 -73.91 -37.24
N ALA A 176 -108.85 -73.81 -35.92
CA ALA A 176 -109.41 -74.77 -34.95
C ALA A 176 -110.95 -74.72 -34.92
N ARG A 177 -111.54 -73.53 -35.12
CA ARG A 177 -112.99 -73.29 -35.19
C ARG A 177 -113.65 -73.93 -36.41
N ALA A 178 -112.95 -74.02 -37.54
CA ALA A 178 -113.40 -74.65 -38.78
C ALA A 178 -113.32 -76.20 -38.76
N GLY A 179 -112.82 -76.81 -37.67
CA GLY A 179 -112.79 -78.27 -37.49
C GLY A 179 -111.89 -79.00 -38.51
N GLU A 180 -112.39 -80.10 -39.10
CA GLU A 180 -111.63 -80.91 -40.06
C GLU A 180 -111.19 -80.12 -41.33
N GLN A 181 -111.99 -79.15 -41.77
CA GLN A 181 -111.68 -78.33 -42.96
C GLN A 181 -110.56 -77.31 -42.71
N GLY A 182 -110.31 -76.96 -41.45
CA GLY A 182 -109.28 -75.99 -41.04
C GLY A 182 -107.92 -76.59 -40.72
N ARG A 183 -107.78 -77.93 -40.71
CA ARG A 183 -106.55 -78.63 -40.30
C ARG A 183 -105.29 -78.17 -41.03
N GLY A 184 -105.36 -78.02 -42.36
CA GLY A 184 -104.22 -77.53 -43.16
C GLY A 184 -103.82 -76.09 -42.81
N PHE A 185 -104.80 -75.21 -42.59
CA PHE A 185 -104.57 -73.82 -42.18
C PHE A 185 -104.03 -73.71 -40.74
N SER A 186 -104.47 -74.59 -39.83
CA SER A 186 -103.98 -74.63 -38.45
C SER A 186 -102.49 -74.92 -38.38
N VAL A 187 -102.00 -75.87 -39.20
CA VAL A 187 -100.57 -76.22 -39.26
C VAL A 187 -99.73 -75.05 -39.79
N VAL A 188 -100.24 -74.33 -40.80
CA VAL A 188 -99.56 -73.15 -41.34
C VAL A 188 -99.54 -72.02 -40.31
N ALA A 189 -100.67 -71.74 -39.65
CA ALA A 189 -100.76 -70.70 -38.62
C ALA A 189 -99.85 -70.98 -37.41
N GLU A 190 -99.76 -72.24 -36.95
CA GLU A 190 -98.82 -72.65 -35.90
C GLU A 190 -97.36 -72.51 -36.36
N GLY A 191 -97.06 -72.84 -37.63
CA GLY A 191 -95.75 -72.60 -38.25
C GLY A 191 -95.37 -71.12 -38.31
N VAL A 192 -96.30 -70.24 -38.69
CA VAL A 192 -96.10 -68.78 -38.73
C VAL A 192 -95.93 -68.20 -37.32
N SER A 193 -96.71 -68.66 -36.35
CA SER A 193 -96.57 -68.23 -34.94
C SER A 193 -95.19 -68.60 -34.40
N LYS A 194 -94.73 -69.83 -34.66
CA LYS A 194 -93.39 -70.28 -34.26
C LYS A 194 -92.27 -69.46 -34.91
N LEU A 195 -92.42 -69.07 -36.19
CA LEU A 195 -91.47 -68.18 -36.88
C LEU A 195 -91.48 -66.76 -36.30
N ALA A 196 -92.65 -66.26 -35.90
CA ALA A 196 -92.78 -64.94 -35.26
C ALA A 196 -92.16 -64.92 -33.86
N GLU A 197 -92.38 -65.96 -33.04
CA GLU A 197 -91.71 -66.14 -31.75
C GLU A 197 -90.17 -66.28 -31.91
N GLN A 198 -89.72 -67.02 -32.92
CA GLN A 198 -88.29 -67.09 -33.26
C GLN A 198 -87.74 -65.71 -33.65
N SER A 199 -88.49 -64.94 -34.44
CA SER A 199 -88.12 -63.57 -34.83
C SER A 199 -88.02 -62.64 -33.62
N GLN A 200 -88.97 -62.69 -32.68
CA GLN A 200 -88.91 -61.95 -31.42
C GLN A 200 -87.68 -62.32 -30.58
N SER A 201 -87.34 -63.61 -30.50
CA SER A 201 -86.15 -64.10 -29.80
C SER A 201 -84.86 -63.58 -30.44
N ILE A 202 -84.77 -63.60 -31.77
CA ILE A 202 -83.64 -63.03 -32.52
C ILE A 202 -83.55 -61.51 -32.27
N VAL A 203 -84.66 -60.77 -32.35
CA VAL A 203 -84.71 -59.33 -32.07
C VAL A 203 -84.21 -59.03 -30.66
N LYS A 204 -84.59 -59.82 -29.63
CA LYS A 204 -84.06 -59.65 -28.27
C LYS A 204 -82.53 -59.79 -28.22
N LYS A 205 -81.97 -60.78 -28.93
CA LYS A 205 -80.50 -60.98 -29.02
C LYS A 205 -79.82 -59.81 -29.73
N ILE A 206 -80.35 -59.35 -30.87
CA ILE A 206 -79.78 -58.20 -31.61
C ILE A 206 -79.86 -56.93 -30.75
N ASN A 207 -80.98 -56.71 -30.04
CA ASN A 207 -81.11 -55.54 -29.16
C ASN A 207 -80.08 -55.57 -28.02
N SER A 208 -79.81 -56.74 -27.44
CA SER A 208 -78.69 -56.93 -26.49
C SER A 208 -77.35 -56.53 -27.10
N SER A 209 -77.03 -57.00 -28.32
CA SER A 209 -75.80 -56.63 -29.02
C SER A 209 -75.72 -55.12 -29.31
N VAL A 210 -76.83 -54.49 -29.68
CA VAL A 210 -76.91 -53.04 -29.89
C VAL A 210 -76.67 -52.24 -28.60
N GLN A 211 -77.21 -52.69 -27.46
CA GLN A 211 -76.90 -52.06 -26.16
C GLN A 211 -75.42 -52.22 -25.79
N GLN A 212 -74.80 -53.36 -26.09
CA GLN A 212 -73.36 -53.55 -25.89
C GLN A 212 -72.54 -52.63 -26.79
N MET A 213 -72.91 -52.50 -28.07
CA MET A 213 -72.27 -51.56 -28.99
C MET A 213 -72.45 -50.11 -28.53
N LYS A 214 -73.64 -49.77 -28.00
CA LYS A 214 -73.92 -48.45 -27.44
C LYS A 214 -72.95 -48.11 -26.31
N LYS A 215 -72.85 -48.99 -25.33
CA LYS A 215 -71.89 -48.83 -24.22
C LYS A 215 -70.46 -48.74 -24.74
N GLY A 216 -70.10 -49.59 -25.72
CA GLY A 216 -68.77 -49.59 -26.32
C GLY A 216 -68.38 -48.26 -26.95
N TYR A 217 -69.26 -47.61 -27.73
CA TYR A 217 -68.94 -46.31 -28.31
C TYR A 217 -68.94 -45.18 -27.26
N GLU A 218 -69.77 -45.24 -26.22
CA GLU A 218 -69.77 -44.27 -25.11
C GLU A 218 -68.44 -44.34 -24.35
N ASP A 219 -67.98 -45.54 -24.00
CA ASP A 219 -66.68 -45.77 -23.36
C ASP A 219 -65.52 -45.30 -24.25
N LEU A 220 -65.57 -45.57 -25.58
CA LEU A 220 -64.58 -45.08 -26.55
C LEU A 220 -64.56 -43.54 -26.64
N SER A 221 -65.72 -42.89 -26.63
CA SER A 221 -65.84 -41.43 -26.68
C SER A 221 -65.25 -40.78 -25.43
N GLU A 222 -65.55 -41.33 -24.25
CA GLU A 222 -64.98 -40.84 -22.98
C GLU A 222 -63.45 -41.01 -22.97
N ASN A 223 -62.94 -42.18 -23.38
CA ASN A 223 -61.50 -42.43 -23.42
C ASN A 223 -60.77 -41.52 -24.42
N SER A 224 -61.36 -41.24 -25.57
CA SER A 224 -60.78 -40.33 -26.58
C SER A 224 -60.67 -38.90 -26.07
N ASN A 225 -61.71 -38.40 -25.38
CA ASN A 225 -61.66 -37.10 -24.73
C ASN A 225 -60.59 -37.04 -23.63
N LYS A 226 -60.44 -38.11 -22.82
CA LYS A 226 -59.36 -38.21 -21.84
C LYS A 226 -57.98 -38.19 -22.49
N HIS A 227 -57.81 -38.82 -23.65
CA HIS A 227 -56.54 -38.75 -24.39
C HIS A 227 -56.21 -37.34 -24.87
N ILE A 228 -57.18 -36.60 -25.43
CA ILE A 228 -56.98 -35.20 -25.83
C ILE A 228 -56.54 -34.35 -24.63
N GLN A 229 -57.18 -34.52 -23.47
CA GLN A 229 -56.77 -33.82 -22.24
C GLN A 229 -55.33 -34.15 -21.84
N LYS A 230 -54.94 -35.43 -21.87
CA LYS A 230 -53.56 -35.84 -21.57
C LYS A 230 -52.54 -35.25 -22.55
N VAL A 231 -52.86 -35.19 -23.84
CA VAL A 231 -51.99 -34.58 -24.86
C VAL A 231 -51.81 -33.08 -24.61
N ASN A 232 -52.89 -32.36 -24.29
CA ASN A 232 -52.79 -30.93 -23.94
C ASN A 232 -51.92 -30.72 -22.69
N THR A 233 -52.00 -31.61 -21.69
CA THR A 233 -51.10 -31.56 -20.52
C THR A 233 -49.64 -31.79 -20.90
N ILE A 234 -49.36 -32.74 -21.80
CA ILE A 234 -48.01 -32.98 -22.33
C ILE A 234 -47.44 -31.72 -23.00
N ILE A 235 -48.23 -31.07 -23.87
CA ILE A 235 -47.84 -29.82 -24.53
C ILE A 235 -47.52 -28.73 -23.49
N SER A 236 -48.34 -28.60 -22.44
CA SER A 236 -48.08 -27.64 -21.35
C SER A 236 -46.76 -27.91 -20.62
N TYR A 237 -46.40 -29.18 -20.39
CA TYR A 237 -45.12 -29.53 -19.79
C TYR A 237 -43.95 -29.21 -20.71
N ILE A 238 -44.08 -29.43 -22.02
CA ILE A 238 -43.03 -29.10 -22.99
C ILE A 238 -42.77 -27.60 -23.01
N ASN A 239 -43.82 -26.77 -23.03
CA ASN A 239 -43.66 -25.31 -22.97
C ASN A 239 -42.90 -24.87 -21.71
N SER A 240 -43.19 -25.49 -20.56
CA SER A 240 -42.49 -25.21 -19.31
C SER A 240 -41.00 -25.61 -19.36
N ILE A 241 -40.68 -26.69 -20.08
CA ILE A 241 -39.29 -27.14 -20.28
C ILE A 241 -38.55 -26.21 -21.25
N GLN A 242 -39.20 -25.69 -22.28
CA GLN A 242 -38.62 -24.70 -23.18
C GLN A 242 -38.25 -23.41 -22.44
N ASP A 243 -39.13 -22.91 -21.56
CA ASP A 243 -38.82 -21.75 -20.72
C ASP A 243 -37.60 -22.03 -19.81
N PHE A 244 -37.53 -23.24 -19.22
CA PHE A 244 -36.39 -23.66 -18.42
C PHE A 244 -35.08 -23.74 -19.22
N PHE A 245 -35.13 -24.19 -20.48
CA PHE A 245 -33.96 -24.22 -21.35
C PHE A 245 -33.49 -22.83 -21.75
N SER A 246 -34.40 -21.92 -22.09
CA SER A 246 -34.05 -20.52 -22.40
C SER A 246 -33.33 -19.83 -21.24
N ASP A 247 -33.82 -20.02 -20.02
CA ASP A 247 -33.22 -19.49 -18.79
C ASP A 247 -31.83 -20.12 -18.52
N ASN A 248 -31.65 -21.43 -18.77
CA ASN A 248 -30.34 -22.07 -18.67
C ASN A 248 -29.35 -21.64 -19.76
N GLU A 249 -29.82 -21.40 -20.99
CA GLU A 249 -28.97 -20.89 -22.06
C GLU A 249 -28.44 -19.50 -21.69
N MET A 250 -29.31 -18.61 -21.20
CA MET A 250 -28.88 -17.29 -20.71
C MET A 250 -27.84 -17.42 -19.58
N ARG A 251 -28.05 -18.31 -18.61
CA ARG A 251 -27.08 -18.58 -17.54
C ARG A 251 -25.73 -19.08 -18.08
N ALA A 252 -25.75 -19.98 -19.06
CA ALA A 252 -24.53 -20.50 -19.68
C ALA A 252 -23.76 -19.39 -20.42
N MET A 253 -24.45 -18.52 -21.16
CA MET A 253 -23.84 -17.37 -21.83
C MET A 253 -23.24 -16.35 -20.85
N MET A 254 -23.94 -16.07 -19.74
CA MET A 254 -23.41 -15.20 -18.68
C MET A 254 -22.16 -15.81 -18.03
N THR A 255 -22.14 -17.13 -17.84
CA THR A 255 -20.98 -17.85 -17.32
C THR A 255 -19.82 -17.76 -18.30
N GLU A 256 -20.05 -18.02 -19.59
CA GLU A 256 -19.04 -17.87 -20.65
C GLU A 256 -18.39 -16.48 -20.64
N ASN A 257 -19.21 -15.43 -20.58
CA ASN A 257 -18.73 -14.05 -20.54
C ASN A 257 -17.93 -13.77 -19.26
N SER A 258 -18.38 -14.30 -18.12
CA SER A 258 -17.65 -14.18 -16.85
C SER A 258 -16.28 -14.88 -16.92
N MET A 259 -16.18 -16.05 -17.55
CA MET A 259 -14.91 -16.75 -17.73
C MET A 259 -13.94 -16.00 -18.65
N ARG A 260 -14.46 -15.33 -19.70
CA ARG A 260 -13.64 -14.44 -20.56
C ARG A 260 -13.08 -13.26 -19.76
N ASN A 261 -13.91 -12.58 -18.98
CA ASN A 261 -13.46 -11.48 -18.12
C ASN A 261 -12.42 -11.94 -17.09
N THR A 262 -12.62 -13.11 -16.48
CA THR A 262 -11.65 -13.70 -15.54
C THR A 262 -10.31 -13.98 -16.22
N LYS A 263 -10.32 -14.44 -17.47
CA LYS A 263 -9.09 -14.66 -18.24
C LYS A 263 -8.32 -13.35 -18.46
N ASP A 264 -9.02 -12.27 -18.80
CA ASP A 264 -8.39 -10.95 -18.97
C ASP A 264 -7.78 -10.42 -17.66
N LEU A 265 -8.42 -10.70 -16.52
CA LEU A 265 -7.86 -10.40 -15.20
C LEU A 265 -6.59 -11.21 -14.92
N TYR A 266 -6.56 -12.49 -15.32
CA TYR A 266 -5.35 -13.30 -15.15
C TYR A 266 -4.17 -12.76 -15.94
N ILE A 267 -4.39 -12.31 -17.18
CA ILE A 267 -3.34 -11.66 -17.99
C ILE A 267 -2.80 -10.41 -17.28
N GLN A 268 -3.67 -9.56 -16.73
CA GLN A 268 -3.25 -8.38 -15.97
C GLN A 268 -2.44 -8.73 -14.71
N ILE A 269 -2.81 -9.81 -14.02
CA ILE A 269 -2.05 -10.29 -12.85
C ILE A 269 -0.66 -10.80 -13.28
N GLU A 270 -0.54 -11.48 -14.41
CA GLU A 270 0.78 -11.91 -14.94
C GLU A 270 1.70 -10.71 -15.21
N GLU A 271 1.19 -9.63 -15.79
CA GLU A 271 1.93 -8.40 -16.02
C GLU A 271 2.40 -7.76 -14.70
N GLN A 272 1.53 -7.69 -13.69
CA GLN A 272 1.90 -7.16 -12.37
C GLN A 272 2.95 -8.03 -11.67
N LEU A 273 2.85 -9.36 -11.77
CA LEU A 273 3.86 -10.27 -11.23
C LEU A 273 5.22 -10.09 -11.90
N ALA A 274 5.26 -9.77 -13.20
CA ALA A 274 6.49 -9.44 -13.89
C ALA A 274 7.12 -8.14 -13.33
N GLN A 275 6.32 -7.11 -13.08
CA GLN A 275 6.78 -5.85 -12.47
C GLN A 275 7.31 -6.05 -11.05
N ILE A 276 6.60 -6.83 -10.23
CA ILE A 276 7.05 -7.16 -8.86
C ILE A 276 8.37 -7.92 -8.90
N LYS A 277 8.53 -8.85 -9.84
CA LYS A 277 9.80 -9.59 -10.01
C LYS A 277 10.95 -8.67 -10.40
N GLU A 278 10.72 -7.70 -11.27
CA GLU A 278 11.73 -6.70 -11.64
C GLU A 278 12.11 -5.82 -10.43
N ALA A 279 11.12 -5.38 -9.65
CA ALA A 279 11.35 -4.64 -8.41
C ALA A 279 12.16 -5.45 -7.38
N SER A 280 11.83 -6.74 -7.20
CA SER A 280 12.58 -7.67 -6.33
C SER A 280 14.05 -7.77 -6.77
N GLN A 281 14.30 -7.95 -8.07
CA GLN A 281 15.66 -7.98 -8.60
C GLN A 281 16.41 -6.66 -8.38
N HIS A 282 15.73 -5.53 -8.55
CA HIS A 282 16.32 -4.21 -8.30
C HIS A 282 16.68 -4.03 -6.82
N LEU A 283 15.82 -4.46 -5.89
CA LEU A 283 16.10 -4.44 -4.46
C LEU A 283 17.29 -5.31 -4.08
N SER A 284 17.36 -6.53 -4.63
CA SER A 284 18.50 -7.43 -4.44
C SER A 284 19.82 -6.80 -4.90
N ASN A 285 19.84 -6.23 -6.12
CA ASN A 285 21.02 -5.55 -6.65
C ASN A 285 21.42 -4.32 -5.82
N LEU A 286 20.44 -3.54 -5.36
CA LEU A 286 20.68 -2.39 -4.48
C LEU A 286 21.28 -2.84 -3.14
N SER A 287 20.78 -3.94 -2.58
CA SER A 287 21.29 -4.51 -1.32
C SER A 287 22.76 -4.90 -1.44
N VAL A 288 23.12 -5.60 -2.52
CA VAL A 288 24.52 -6.00 -2.78
C VAL A 288 25.42 -4.77 -2.97
N SER A 289 25.02 -3.82 -3.82
CA SER A 289 25.85 -2.62 -4.06
C SER A 289 26.00 -1.72 -2.83
N ALA A 290 24.99 -1.65 -1.97
CA ALA A 290 25.06 -0.90 -0.73
C ALA A 290 25.94 -1.60 0.31
N SER A 291 25.88 -2.93 0.39
CA SER A 291 26.77 -3.74 1.26
C SER A 291 28.25 -3.53 0.90
N ASP A 292 28.59 -3.55 -0.39
CA ASP A 292 29.97 -3.29 -0.84
C ASP A 292 30.45 -1.88 -0.44
N LYS A 293 29.56 -0.88 -0.50
CA LYS A 293 29.89 0.50 -0.09
C LYS A 293 30.03 0.63 1.41
N GLU A 294 29.23 -0.10 2.19
CA GLU A 294 29.26 -0.07 3.65
C GLU A 294 30.65 -0.46 4.16
N GLU A 295 31.23 -1.55 3.64
CA GLU A 295 32.56 -2.01 4.02
C GLU A 295 33.62 -0.91 3.85
N HIS A 296 33.60 -0.24 2.70
CA HIS A 296 34.49 0.89 2.40
C HIS A 296 34.25 2.11 3.31
N LEU A 297 32.99 2.43 3.62
CA LEU A 297 32.67 3.58 4.47
C LEU A 297 33.07 3.35 5.93
N VAL A 298 32.93 2.13 6.44
CA VAL A 298 33.43 1.75 7.77
C VAL A 298 34.94 1.91 7.84
N GLU A 299 35.67 1.49 6.81
CA GLU A 299 37.12 1.67 6.73
C GLU A 299 37.51 3.16 6.74
N ILE A 300 36.84 4.00 5.94
CA ILE A 300 37.06 5.45 5.90
C ILE A 300 36.77 6.09 7.27
N GLY A 301 35.69 5.70 7.95
CA GLY A 301 35.35 6.22 9.27
C GLY A 301 36.41 5.90 10.33
N LYS A 302 36.96 4.67 10.31
CA LYS A 302 38.05 4.25 11.19
C LYS A 302 39.35 4.99 10.88
N GLU A 303 39.71 5.12 9.61
CA GLU A 303 40.92 5.85 9.19
C GLU A 303 40.81 7.34 9.56
N SER A 304 39.64 7.94 9.37
CA SER A 304 39.37 9.33 9.75
C SER A 304 39.53 9.54 11.25
N ALA A 305 39.03 8.62 12.09
CA ALA A 305 39.21 8.69 13.54
C ALA A 305 40.70 8.64 13.94
N LEU A 306 41.48 7.75 13.31
CA LEU A 306 42.93 7.66 13.55
C LEU A 306 43.65 8.97 13.17
N ARG A 307 43.37 9.50 11.97
CA ARG A 307 43.97 10.75 11.50
C ARG A 307 43.58 11.94 12.37
N LEU A 308 42.35 11.99 12.87
CA LEU A 308 41.92 13.06 13.78
C LEU A 308 42.69 13.02 15.11
N ALA A 309 42.92 11.83 15.67
CA ALA A 309 43.75 11.67 16.85
C ALA A 309 45.20 12.13 16.61
N GLU A 310 45.79 11.79 15.47
CA GLU A 310 47.14 12.27 15.09
C GLU A 310 47.21 13.79 14.94
N ILE A 311 46.16 14.41 14.37
CA ILE A 311 46.07 15.87 14.26
C ILE A 311 45.90 16.51 15.64
N GLU A 312 45.07 15.94 16.51
CA GLU A 312 44.88 16.40 17.89
C GLU A 312 46.22 16.42 18.64
N ASP A 313 46.97 15.32 18.59
CA ASP A 313 48.29 15.20 19.20
C ASP A 313 49.29 16.21 18.61
N SER A 314 49.28 16.38 17.28
CA SER A 314 50.16 17.33 16.59
C SER A 314 49.85 18.77 16.97
N VAL A 315 48.58 19.17 17.00
CA VAL A 315 48.15 20.51 17.43
C VAL A 315 48.53 20.75 18.88
N SER A 316 48.28 19.77 19.75
CA SER A 316 48.64 19.82 21.18
C SER A 316 50.14 20.03 21.37
N SER A 317 50.97 19.28 20.62
CA SER A 317 52.43 19.43 20.62
C SER A 317 52.89 20.82 20.17
N VAL A 318 52.33 21.34 19.07
CA VAL A 318 52.65 22.69 18.56
C VAL A 318 52.27 23.77 19.56
N VAL A 319 51.09 23.67 20.18
CA VAL A 319 50.63 24.60 21.22
C VAL A 319 51.57 24.58 22.41
N LYS A 320 52.04 23.40 22.83
CA LYS A 320 53.03 23.26 23.91
C LYS A 320 54.34 23.98 23.58
N THR A 321 54.87 23.82 22.36
CA THR A 321 56.17 24.39 21.96
C THR A 321 56.14 25.91 21.72
N ILE A 322 55.08 26.45 21.12
CA ILE A 322 55.10 27.83 20.59
C ILE A 322 54.64 28.87 21.61
N THR A 323 53.79 28.49 22.57
CA THR A 323 53.06 29.48 23.38
C THR A 323 53.84 29.91 24.62
N ASN A 324 53.75 29.15 25.71
CA ASN A 324 54.30 29.57 27.00
C ASN A 324 55.80 29.29 27.16
N GLN A 325 56.39 28.49 26.25
CA GLN A 325 57.80 28.12 26.27
C GLN A 325 58.70 29.16 25.58
N ASN A 326 58.13 30.11 24.82
CA ASN A 326 58.87 31.22 24.21
C ASN A 326 58.63 32.52 25.00
N PRO A 327 59.57 32.95 25.87
CA PRO A 327 59.35 34.09 26.75
C PRO A 327 59.25 35.43 25.99
N VAL A 328 59.90 35.54 24.82
CA VAL A 328 59.85 36.76 23.98
C VAL A 328 58.48 36.91 23.33
N TRP A 329 57.95 35.84 22.74
CA TRP A 329 56.60 35.85 22.19
C TRP A 329 55.56 36.10 23.28
N LEU A 330 55.70 35.44 24.43
CA LEU A 330 54.73 35.56 25.51
C LEU A 330 54.71 36.97 26.10
N LEU A 331 55.86 37.65 26.18
CA LEU A 331 55.93 39.04 26.63
C LEU A 331 55.10 39.94 25.72
N GLU A 332 55.30 39.83 24.40
CA GLU A 332 54.53 40.57 23.39
C GLU A 332 53.05 40.23 23.44
N PHE A 333 52.72 38.95 23.59
CA PHE A 333 51.36 38.47 23.70
C PHE A 333 50.64 39.08 24.92
N ILE A 334 51.26 39.04 26.10
CA ILE A 334 50.68 39.60 27.33
C ILE A 334 50.53 41.12 27.23
N MET A 335 51.49 41.83 26.63
CA MET A 335 51.37 43.26 26.34
C MET A 335 50.17 43.54 25.43
N ALA A 336 50.01 42.78 24.36
CA ALA A 336 48.86 42.90 23.46
C ALA A 336 47.54 42.60 24.18
N ARG A 337 47.48 41.57 25.03
CA ARG A 337 46.29 41.25 25.84
C ARG A 337 45.94 42.36 26.83
N ARG A 338 46.92 43.03 27.44
CA ARG A 338 46.67 44.20 28.28
C ARG A 338 45.99 45.32 27.50
N VAL A 339 46.48 45.62 26.30
CA VAL A 339 45.88 46.62 25.41
C VAL A 339 44.46 46.20 24.97
N ASP A 340 44.26 44.93 24.63
CA ASP A 340 42.94 44.38 24.29
C ASP A 340 41.94 44.61 25.43
N HIS A 341 42.33 44.37 26.69
CA HIS A 341 41.45 44.60 27.84
C HIS A 341 41.18 46.07 28.12
N ILE A 342 42.17 46.96 27.92
CA ILE A 342 41.93 48.42 27.98
C ILE A 342 40.86 48.81 26.97
N ASN A 343 40.97 48.32 25.74
CA ASN A 343 40.01 48.61 24.68
C ASN A 343 38.66 47.95 24.96
N TRP A 344 38.64 46.75 25.53
CA TRP A 344 37.42 46.07 25.95
C TRP A 344 36.66 46.88 27.01
N VAL A 345 37.33 47.38 28.06
CA VAL A 345 36.72 48.23 29.09
C VAL A 345 36.19 49.53 28.48
N LYS A 346 36.95 50.18 27.58
CA LYS A 346 36.47 51.38 26.85
C LYS A 346 35.21 51.11 26.02
N ASN A 347 35.12 49.92 25.41
CA ASN A 347 33.93 49.53 24.65
C ASN A 347 32.73 49.27 25.57
N VAL A 348 32.95 48.72 26.77
CA VAL A 348 31.90 48.62 27.81
C VAL A 348 31.42 50.01 28.23
N ASP A 349 32.33 50.95 28.50
CA ASP A 349 31.97 52.33 28.84
C ASP A 349 31.14 53.01 27.73
N LYS A 350 31.52 52.80 26.48
CA LYS A 350 30.79 53.31 25.33
C LYS A 350 29.38 52.70 25.25
N ALA A 351 29.25 51.39 25.45
CA ALA A 351 27.95 50.71 25.43
C ALA A 351 27.02 51.16 26.57
N ILE A 352 27.58 51.42 27.77
CA ILE A 352 26.85 52.01 28.90
C ILE A 352 26.36 53.43 28.56
N ALA A 353 27.24 54.27 28.01
CA ALA A 353 26.89 55.64 27.63
C ALA A 353 25.79 55.69 26.55
N GLU A 354 25.83 54.74 25.61
CA GLU A 354 24.84 54.58 24.55
C GLU A 354 23.58 53.80 25.00
N LYS A 355 23.55 53.29 26.24
CA LYS A 355 22.47 52.46 26.82
C LYS A 355 22.07 51.29 25.90
N ASN A 356 23.04 50.66 25.25
CA ASN A 356 22.79 49.61 24.27
C ASN A 356 23.57 48.33 24.64
N SER A 357 22.84 47.30 25.11
CA SER A 357 23.42 46.02 25.51
C SER A 357 24.04 45.22 24.36
N ASP A 358 23.62 45.49 23.11
CA ASP A 358 24.07 44.74 21.93
C ASP A 358 25.44 45.21 21.43
N LYS A 359 25.87 46.40 21.88
CA LYS A 359 27.20 46.96 21.61
C LYS A 359 28.25 46.54 22.65
N LEU A 360 27.87 45.72 23.63
CA LEU A 360 28.83 45.17 24.58
C LEU A 360 29.78 44.19 23.87
N PRO A 361 31.07 44.20 24.23
CA PRO A 361 32.05 43.26 23.69
C PRO A 361 31.80 41.81 24.17
N GLU A 362 32.58 40.85 23.64
CA GLU A 362 32.45 39.41 23.98
C GLU A 362 32.35 39.18 25.49
N LYS A 363 31.27 38.52 25.89
CA LYS A 363 30.87 38.30 27.29
C LYS A 363 31.43 36.99 27.83
N ASN A 364 31.74 36.02 26.97
CA ASN A 364 32.27 34.75 27.39
C ASN A 364 33.79 34.85 27.65
N PRO A 365 34.26 34.64 28.89
CA PRO A 365 35.68 34.73 29.23
C PRO A 365 36.53 33.68 28.50
N ARG A 366 35.95 32.60 27.99
CA ARG A 366 36.69 31.56 27.23
C ARG A 366 36.87 31.88 25.75
N LYS A 367 36.14 32.88 25.22
CA LYS A 367 36.14 33.22 23.79
C LYS A 367 37.04 34.41 23.43
N CYS A 368 37.42 35.23 24.41
CA CYS A 368 38.37 36.32 24.18
C CYS A 368 39.78 35.75 23.90
N LYS A 369 40.66 36.53 23.25
CA LYS A 369 42.02 36.06 22.89
C LYS A 369 42.84 35.60 24.10
N MET A 370 42.66 36.26 25.26
CA MET A 370 43.30 35.83 26.51
C MET A 370 42.71 34.53 27.02
N GLY A 371 41.39 34.39 27.04
CA GLY A 371 40.70 33.16 27.45
C GLY A 371 41.10 31.96 26.60
N LEU A 372 41.15 32.14 25.27
CA LEU A 372 41.61 31.12 24.35
C LEU A 372 43.03 30.65 24.70
N TRP A 373 43.93 31.57 25.02
CA TRP A 373 45.28 31.22 25.49
C TRP A 373 45.25 30.58 26.88
N PHE A 374 44.55 31.15 27.84
CA PHE A 374 44.55 30.68 29.23
C PHE A 374 44.04 29.23 29.34
N TYR A 375 42.92 28.92 28.68
CA TYR A 375 42.29 27.61 28.80
C TYR A 375 42.85 26.55 27.84
N ASN A 376 43.57 26.94 26.78
CA ASN A 376 44.11 25.99 25.79
C ASN A 376 45.64 26.00 25.70
N SER A 377 46.36 26.75 26.54
CA SER A 377 47.83 26.72 26.58
C SER A 377 48.34 25.86 27.73
N TYR A 378 49.61 25.47 27.65
CA TYR A 378 50.27 24.63 28.65
C TYR A 378 51.43 25.39 29.28
N VAL A 379 51.56 25.40 30.60
CA VAL A 379 52.63 26.10 31.33
C VAL A 379 53.51 25.08 32.07
N ASP A 380 54.72 24.84 31.59
CA ASP A 380 55.70 23.92 32.22
C ASP A 380 56.34 24.51 33.49
N ASP A 381 56.64 25.81 33.48
CA ASP A 381 57.39 26.47 34.55
C ASP A 381 56.48 26.76 35.76
N LEU A 382 56.83 26.20 36.92
CA LEU A 382 56.03 26.32 38.15
C LEU A 382 55.81 27.78 38.59
N LYS A 383 56.82 28.64 38.43
CA LYS A 383 56.71 30.06 38.82
C LYS A 383 55.82 30.82 37.86
N GLN A 384 55.94 30.52 36.56
CA GLN A 384 55.04 31.07 35.55
C GLN A 384 53.60 30.61 35.77
N LYS A 385 53.42 29.34 36.14
CA LYS A 385 52.11 28.74 36.39
C LYS A 385 51.41 29.41 37.56
N GLU A 386 52.13 29.70 38.64
CA GLU A 386 51.57 30.42 39.79
C GLU A 386 51.02 31.80 39.38
N ILE A 387 51.74 32.56 38.55
CA ILE A 387 51.29 33.87 38.05
C ILE A 387 50.14 33.70 37.04
N HIS A 388 50.22 32.67 36.19
CA HIS A 388 49.18 32.34 35.22
C HIS A 388 47.86 32.04 35.91
N ASP A 389 47.84 31.10 36.86
CA ASP A 389 46.63 30.65 37.54
C ASP A 389 45.93 31.79 38.30
N LYS A 390 46.68 32.78 38.82
CA LYS A 390 46.11 34.00 39.44
C LYS A 390 45.22 34.81 38.50
N LEU A 391 45.41 34.72 37.18
CA LEU A 391 44.62 35.47 36.20
C LEU A 391 43.17 34.98 36.09
N GLU A 392 42.89 33.72 36.41
CA GLU A 392 41.62 33.06 36.08
C GLU A 392 40.41 33.75 36.71
N GLU A 393 40.44 33.89 38.04
CA GLU A 393 39.31 34.39 38.82
C GLU A 393 39.04 35.88 38.51
N PRO A 394 40.03 36.81 38.56
CA PRO A 394 39.81 38.20 38.20
C PRO A 394 39.33 38.36 36.75
N HIS A 395 39.85 37.57 35.81
CA HIS A 395 39.43 37.61 34.41
C HIS A 395 37.99 37.11 34.21
N ARG A 396 37.60 36.02 34.86
CA ARG A 396 36.20 35.53 34.84
C ARG A 396 35.27 36.59 35.44
N ASN A 397 35.60 37.14 36.60
CA ASN A 397 34.79 38.13 37.29
C ASN A 397 34.65 39.44 36.50
N LEU A 398 35.68 39.84 35.73
CA LEU A 398 35.61 40.95 34.79
C LEU A 398 34.52 40.73 33.73
N HIS A 399 34.51 39.56 33.09
CA HIS A 399 33.53 39.20 32.07
C HIS A 399 32.11 39.04 32.66
N GLU A 400 31.99 38.45 33.86
CA GLU A 400 30.71 38.35 34.58
C GLU A 400 30.13 39.73 34.92
N SER A 401 30.98 40.69 35.31
CA SER A 401 30.56 42.07 35.55
C SER A 401 29.93 42.69 34.28
N CYS A 402 30.43 42.36 33.09
CA CYS A 402 29.86 42.80 31.82
C CYS A 402 28.51 42.14 31.48
N ILE A 403 28.30 40.88 31.89
CA ILE A 403 26.99 40.22 31.78
C ILE A 403 25.96 40.94 32.65
N LYS A 404 26.30 41.21 33.91
CA LYS A 404 25.42 41.94 34.84
C LYS A 404 25.14 43.37 34.38
N ILE A 405 26.14 44.06 33.82
CA ILE A 405 25.95 45.37 33.18
C ILE A 405 24.97 45.26 32.00
N ALA A 406 25.04 44.20 31.19
CA ALA A 406 24.10 43.99 30.08
C ALA A 406 22.66 43.87 30.59
N GLU A 407 22.44 43.08 31.64
CA GLU A 407 21.14 42.89 32.28
C GLU A 407 20.62 44.20 32.89
N ALA A 408 21.49 44.96 33.56
CA ALA A 408 21.15 46.25 34.16
C ALA A 408 20.83 47.35 33.13
N ILE A 409 21.47 47.33 31.95
CA ILE A 409 21.10 48.20 30.81
C ILE A 409 19.69 47.85 30.30
N GLN A 410 19.39 46.56 30.16
CA GLN A 410 18.08 46.10 29.68
C GLN A 410 16.96 46.41 30.66
N SER A 411 17.22 46.31 31.97
CA SER A 411 16.27 46.66 33.04
C SER A 411 16.23 48.16 33.38
N ALA A 412 17.04 48.98 32.69
CA ALA A 412 17.20 50.42 32.94
C ALA A 412 17.62 50.80 34.37
N ASN A 413 18.25 49.88 35.10
CA ASN A 413 18.68 50.08 36.48
C ASN A 413 20.03 50.83 36.57
N SER A 414 19.96 52.16 36.72
CA SER A 414 21.15 53.01 36.69
C SER A 414 22.07 52.84 37.91
N ASP A 415 21.53 52.44 39.07
CA ASP A 415 22.33 52.21 40.27
C ASP A 415 23.14 50.92 40.16
N GLU A 416 22.53 49.87 39.61
CA GLU A 416 23.19 48.58 39.37
C GLU A 416 24.27 48.67 38.29
N ILE A 417 24.04 49.44 37.22
CA ILE A 417 25.10 49.75 36.23
C ILE A 417 26.32 50.38 36.92
N LYS A 418 26.10 51.32 37.84
CA LYS A 418 27.19 52.03 38.54
C LYS A 418 27.97 51.10 39.48
N ILE A 419 27.26 50.24 40.21
CA ILE A 419 27.87 49.25 41.10
C ILE A 419 28.71 48.25 40.30
N GLU A 420 28.12 47.62 39.28
CA GLU A 420 28.81 46.59 38.50
C GLU A 420 29.94 47.17 37.65
N ARG A 421 29.85 48.44 37.23
CA ARG A 421 30.97 49.12 36.58
C ARG A 421 32.13 49.38 37.53
N GLY A 422 31.84 49.66 38.81
CA GLY A 422 32.85 49.75 39.87
C GLY A 422 33.52 48.41 40.14
N ASN A 423 32.74 47.32 40.21
CA ASN A 423 33.25 45.96 40.32
C ASN A 423 34.17 45.61 39.14
N LEU A 424 33.73 45.89 37.92
CA LEU A 424 34.51 45.70 36.69
C LEU A 424 35.86 46.44 36.75
N GLU A 425 35.88 47.67 37.27
CA GLU A 425 37.13 48.43 37.42
C GLU A 425 38.09 47.78 38.43
N ASN A 426 37.56 47.24 39.54
CA ASN A 426 38.36 46.56 40.54
C ASN A 426 38.98 45.27 39.98
N HIS A 427 38.18 44.43 39.32
CA HIS A 427 38.68 43.22 38.65
C HIS A 427 39.71 43.55 37.56
N TYR A 428 39.51 44.62 36.79
CA TYR A 428 40.50 45.08 35.81
C TYR A 428 41.82 45.51 36.47
N LYS A 429 41.77 46.19 37.63
CA LYS A 429 42.99 46.57 38.39
C LYS A 429 43.73 45.34 38.90
N GLU A 430 43.01 44.33 39.38
CA GLU A 430 43.60 43.04 39.79
C GLU A 430 44.33 42.37 38.62
N ILE A 431 43.68 42.25 37.46
CA ILE A 431 44.30 41.72 36.24
C ILE A 431 45.53 42.53 35.83
N ALA A 432 45.46 43.87 35.92
CA ALA A 432 46.59 44.73 35.56
C ALA A 432 47.81 44.51 36.46
N VAL A 433 47.60 44.32 37.77
CA VAL A 433 48.67 43.97 38.72
C VAL A 433 49.28 42.63 38.37
N ILE A 434 48.46 41.64 38.03
CA ILE A 434 48.95 40.31 37.64
C ILE A 434 49.69 40.37 36.30
N PHE A 435 49.25 41.18 35.34
CA PHE A 435 50.01 41.43 34.10
C PHE A 435 51.36 42.09 34.39
N ASP A 436 51.44 43.03 35.33
CA ASP A 436 52.73 43.63 35.72
C ASP A 436 53.67 42.58 36.37
N GLU A 437 53.12 41.68 37.21
CA GLU A 437 53.84 40.52 37.76
C GLU A 437 54.34 39.59 36.64
N TYR A 438 53.47 39.29 35.66
CA TYR A 438 53.76 38.42 34.53
C TYR A 438 54.86 39.01 33.62
N LEU A 439 54.75 40.30 33.27
CA LEU A 439 55.75 41.00 32.45
C LEU A 439 57.10 41.09 33.17
N SER A 440 57.11 41.42 34.47
CA SER A 440 58.34 41.46 35.28
C SER A 440 59.05 40.10 35.35
N TYR A 441 58.27 39.02 35.47
CA TYR A 441 58.79 37.66 35.42
C TYR A 441 59.42 37.34 34.05
N LEU A 442 58.74 37.67 32.95
CA LEU A 442 59.22 37.42 31.60
C LEU A 442 60.45 38.25 31.24
N GLU A 443 60.48 39.53 31.60
CA GLU A 443 61.65 40.41 31.39
C GLU A 443 62.90 39.84 32.07
N LYS A 444 62.77 39.38 33.33
CA LYS A 444 63.87 38.71 34.04
C LYS A 444 64.31 37.43 33.32
N LYS A 445 63.35 36.63 32.84
CA LYS A 445 63.61 35.36 32.14
C LYS A 445 64.30 35.57 30.79
N ILE A 446 63.93 36.62 30.05
CA ILE A 446 64.56 37.01 28.77
C ILE A 446 65.97 37.55 29.00
N LEU A 447 66.23 38.27 30.10
CA LEU A 447 67.55 38.80 30.43
C LEU A 447 68.50 37.74 31.02
N SER A 448 67.96 36.65 31.57
CA SER A 448 68.73 35.54 32.13
C SER A 448 69.06 34.41 31.14
N ASN A 449 68.37 34.37 30.00
CA ASN A 449 68.63 33.49 28.85
C ASN A 449 69.43 34.25 27.79
#